data_AF-A0A1Y4SMD4-F1
#
_entry.id   AF-A0A1Y4SMD4-F1
#
_cell.length_a   1.000
_cell.length_b   1.000
_cell.length_c   1.000
_cell.angle_alpha   90.00
_cell.angle_beta   90.00
_cell.angle_gamma   90.00
#
_symmetry.space_group_name_H-M   'P 1'
#
loop_
_entity.id
_entity.type
_entity.pdbx_description
1 polymer ?
#
loop_
_entity_poly.entity_id
_entity_poly.type
_entity_poly.pdbx_seq_one_letter_code
_entity_poly.pdbx_strand_id
1 'polypeptide(L)'
;MKNPNGFGTVTKLKGKRRKPWVVKVTIGFDDEGRQKQKCIGTFSNRLDALKHLAKYNSSKEMQESYETVNEVHTLGECINCIIERDKNRKSKSWYDAKKWCYSLLSEIVDVDIKELNLTRLQKAFDNLKKQGKTQVTLGKCKIAVGTAFKYAIIHQWIPKDDDFSMYIDITTDNNERKTIHYPFSREEIRYLIDQKDFFSKVVLAYILTGCRASELLKIDKLTDDYLVCGLKTKSGKNRIIPIHPYIKPFIKEVIKYLDSTKYNSIQPKFQKYMNSLNMNHTMHDTRNTFATLAKESGIDHRTIKKILGHSTNDITEDLYIKESTDFLIQQIKKIKID
;
A
#
# COMPACT_ATOMS: atom_id res chain seq x y z
N MET A 1 -40.21 34.83 -25.63
CA MET A 1 -39.89 34.30 -24.29
C MET A 1 -38.99 35.29 -23.57
N LYS A 2 -39.36 35.69 -22.35
CA LYS A 2 -38.47 36.46 -21.46
C LYS A 2 -37.56 35.47 -20.72
N ASN A 3 -36.30 35.84 -20.49
CA ASN A 3 -35.41 35.03 -19.67
C ASN A 3 -35.89 35.03 -18.20
N PRO A 4 -35.54 34.01 -17.40
CA PRO A 4 -35.77 34.01 -15.97
C PRO A 4 -35.19 35.26 -15.28
N ASN A 5 -35.78 35.65 -14.15
CA ASN A 5 -35.30 36.78 -13.37
C ASN A 5 -33.84 36.56 -12.95
N GLY A 6 -32.98 37.58 -13.10
CA GLY A 6 -31.56 37.49 -12.75
C GLY A 6 -30.65 36.80 -13.78
N PHE A 7 -31.21 36.16 -14.82
CA PHE A 7 -30.46 35.40 -15.84
C PHE A 7 -29.57 36.27 -16.75
N GLY A 8 -29.75 37.59 -16.75
CA GLY A 8 -29.02 38.53 -17.60
C GLY A 8 -29.69 38.79 -18.96
N THR A 9 -29.09 39.72 -19.71
CA THR A 9 -29.69 40.29 -20.93
C THR A 9 -28.72 40.26 -22.10
N VAL A 10 -29.23 39.91 -23.29
CA VAL A 10 -28.52 40.05 -24.56
C VAL A 10 -29.15 41.17 -25.38
N THR A 11 -28.37 42.23 -25.67
CA THR A 11 -28.85 43.42 -26.39
C THR A 11 -27.97 43.72 -27.61
N LYS A 12 -28.55 44.28 -28.67
CA LYS A 12 -27.80 44.72 -29.85
C LYS A 12 -27.38 46.19 -29.69
N LEU A 13 -26.10 46.49 -29.85
CA LEU A 13 -25.56 47.84 -29.81
C LEU A 13 -25.80 48.58 -31.14
N LYS A 14 -26.17 49.87 -31.09
CA LYS A 14 -26.48 50.71 -32.28
C LYS A 14 -25.22 51.07 -33.08
N GLY A 15 -25.20 50.86 -34.41
CA GLY A 15 -24.09 51.22 -35.31
C GLY A 15 -23.46 50.03 -36.05
N LYS A 16 -22.54 50.29 -37.00
CA LYS A 16 -21.84 49.24 -37.77
C LYS A 16 -20.66 48.67 -36.96
N ARG A 17 -20.92 47.67 -36.11
CA ARG A 17 -19.88 46.98 -35.32
C ARG A 17 -19.68 45.53 -35.79
N ARG A 18 -18.44 45.04 -35.75
CA ARG A 18 -18.10 43.63 -36.05
C ARG A 18 -18.73 42.63 -35.08
N LYS A 19 -18.92 43.01 -33.81
CA LYS A 19 -19.55 42.20 -32.76
C LYS A 19 -20.67 42.98 -32.05
N PRO A 20 -21.86 43.12 -32.66
CA PRO A 20 -22.89 44.04 -32.19
C PRO A 20 -23.73 43.51 -31.01
N TRP A 21 -23.64 42.21 -30.67
CA TRP A 21 -24.45 41.61 -29.60
C TRP A 21 -23.68 41.62 -28.28
N VAL A 22 -24.16 42.34 -27.27
CA VAL A 22 -23.55 42.41 -25.94
C VAL A 22 -24.32 41.58 -24.93
N VAL A 23 -23.60 40.87 -24.07
CA VAL A 23 -24.15 40.10 -22.96
C VAL A 23 -23.88 40.86 -21.66
N LYS A 24 -24.94 41.14 -20.89
CA LYS A 24 -24.87 41.87 -19.62
C LYS A 24 -25.52 41.06 -18.51
N VAL A 25 -24.89 41.05 -17.34
CA VAL A 25 -25.43 40.44 -16.12
C VAL A 25 -25.52 41.48 -15.02
N THR A 26 -26.54 41.38 -14.18
CA THR A 26 -26.70 42.27 -13.03
C THR A 26 -25.78 41.78 -11.91
N ILE A 27 -24.93 42.66 -11.39
CA ILE A 27 -23.96 42.36 -10.32
C ILE A 27 -24.35 42.97 -8.97
N GLY A 28 -25.43 43.74 -8.92
CA GLY A 28 -25.95 44.37 -7.70
C GLY A 28 -26.85 45.56 -8.03
N PHE A 29 -27.19 46.34 -7.01
CA PHE A 29 -27.93 47.60 -7.13
C PHE A 29 -27.08 48.74 -6.54
N ASP A 30 -27.26 49.97 -7.02
CA ASP A 30 -26.71 51.15 -6.37
C ASP A 30 -27.59 51.62 -5.21
N ASP A 31 -27.09 52.59 -4.44
CA ASP A 31 -27.77 53.13 -3.25
C ASP A 31 -29.09 53.85 -3.61
N GLU A 32 -29.31 54.13 -4.89
CA GLU A 32 -30.55 54.69 -5.47
C GLU A 32 -31.47 53.60 -6.06
N GLY A 33 -31.14 52.31 -5.87
CA GLY A 33 -31.95 51.16 -6.30
C GLY A 33 -31.86 50.83 -7.80
N ARG A 34 -30.93 51.41 -8.56
CA ARG A 34 -30.71 51.08 -9.98
C ARG A 34 -29.78 49.88 -10.14
N GLN A 35 -30.06 49.06 -11.15
CA GLN A 35 -29.27 47.85 -11.43
C GLN A 35 -27.86 48.18 -11.93
N LYS A 36 -26.84 47.72 -11.21
CA LYS A 36 -25.44 47.71 -11.68
C LYS A 36 -25.27 46.52 -12.62
N GLN A 37 -24.99 46.78 -13.90
CA GLN A 37 -24.79 45.74 -14.91
C GLN A 37 -23.34 45.65 -15.36
N LYS A 38 -22.80 44.42 -15.40
CA LYS A 38 -21.48 44.10 -15.93
C LYS A 38 -21.60 43.49 -17.32
N CYS A 39 -20.81 43.99 -18.27
CA CYS A 39 -20.64 43.37 -19.58
C CYS A 39 -19.72 42.15 -19.45
N ILE A 40 -20.19 40.97 -19.87
CA ILE A 40 -19.39 39.74 -19.83
C ILE A 40 -18.86 39.31 -21.21
N GLY A 41 -19.35 39.94 -22.30
CA GLY A 41 -18.79 39.70 -23.63
C GLY A 41 -19.57 40.35 -24.77
N THR A 42 -18.94 40.40 -25.95
CA THR A 42 -19.58 40.86 -27.20
C THR A 42 -19.38 39.84 -28.33
N PHE A 43 -20.39 39.65 -29.16
CA PHE A 43 -20.49 38.59 -30.16
C PHE A 43 -21.00 39.09 -31.51
N SER A 44 -20.60 38.41 -32.59
CA SER A 44 -21.01 38.70 -33.96
C SER A 44 -22.46 38.29 -34.22
N ASN A 45 -22.94 37.21 -33.60
CA ASN A 45 -24.30 36.71 -33.73
C ASN A 45 -25.01 36.60 -32.36
N ARG A 46 -26.35 36.59 -32.40
CA ARG A 46 -27.20 36.52 -31.19
C ARG A 46 -27.15 35.15 -30.52
N LEU A 47 -26.99 34.08 -31.29
CA LEU A 47 -27.01 32.71 -30.78
C LEU A 47 -25.80 32.43 -29.89
N ASP A 48 -24.62 32.86 -30.30
CA ASP A 48 -23.38 32.72 -29.53
C ASP A 48 -23.41 33.57 -28.26
N ALA A 49 -24.01 34.77 -28.32
CA ALA A 49 -24.26 35.58 -27.14
C ALA A 49 -25.18 34.86 -26.14
N LEU A 50 -26.24 34.19 -26.61
CA LEU A 50 -27.14 33.40 -25.76
C LEU A 50 -26.46 32.14 -25.20
N LYS A 51 -25.67 31.43 -26.01
CA LYS A 51 -24.85 30.29 -25.55
C LYS A 51 -23.86 30.70 -24.48
N HIS A 52 -23.23 31.87 -24.63
CA HIS A 52 -22.32 32.38 -23.63
C HIS A 52 -23.02 32.77 -22.33
N LEU A 53 -24.20 33.41 -22.41
CA LEU A 53 -25.02 33.73 -21.24
C LEU A 53 -25.47 32.47 -20.49
N ALA A 54 -25.93 31.45 -21.22
CA ALA A 54 -26.30 30.17 -20.64
C ALA A 54 -25.10 29.50 -19.94
N LYS A 55 -23.94 29.46 -20.60
CA LYS A 55 -22.70 28.90 -20.02
C LYS A 55 -22.26 29.64 -18.76
N TYR A 56 -22.37 30.97 -18.75
CA TYR A 56 -22.06 31.80 -17.58
C TYR A 56 -22.97 31.46 -16.39
N ASN A 57 -24.28 31.33 -16.63
CA ASN A 57 -25.23 30.97 -15.58
C ASN A 57 -25.06 29.51 -15.12
N SER A 58 -24.78 28.56 -16.02
CA SER A 58 -24.45 27.19 -15.61
C SER A 58 -23.16 27.13 -14.78
N SER A 59 -22.14 27.95 -15.09
CA SER A 59 -20.96 28.04 -14.24
C SER A 59 -21.22 28.73 -12.90
N LYS A 60 -22.18 29.66 -12.85
CA LYS A 60 -22.60 30.35 -11.64
C LYS A 60 -23.46 29.45 -10.74
N GLU A 61 -24.40 28.69 -11.30
CA GLU A 61 -25.16 27.65 -10.58
C GLU A 61 -24.24 26.54 -10.09
N MET A 62 -23.23 26.14 -10.88
CA MET A 62 -22.18 25.24 -10.38
C MET A 62 -21.36 25.87 -9.25
N GLN A 63 -21.15 27.20 -9.20
CA GLN A 63 -20.46 27.88 -8.09
C GLN A 63 -21.38 28.11 -6.87
N GLU A 64 -22.67 28.38 -7.08
CA GLU A 64 -23.68 28.62 -6.04
C GLU A 64 -24.21 27.29 -5.45
N SER A 65 -24.07 26.14 -6.13
CA SER A 65 -24.24 24.82 -5.49
C SER A 65 -23.08 24.43 -4.56
N TYR A 66 -22.02 25.25 -4.49
CA TYR A 66 -21.03 25.23 -3.41
C TYR A 66 -21.31 26.38 -2.44
N GLU A 67 -22.57 26.57 -2.02
CA GLU A 67 -22.84 27.23 -0.75
C GLU A 67 -22.11 26.44 0.34
N THR A 68 -20.93 26.95 0.67
CA THR A 68 -20.00 26.49 1.69
C THR A 68 -20.71 26.52 3.04
N VAL A 69 -21.29 25.39 3.43
CA VAL A 69 -20.97 24.88 4.76
C VAL A 69 -19.44 24.77 4.73
N ASN A 70 -18.74 25.53 5.57
CA ASN A 70 -17.31 25.32 5.81
C ASN A 70 -17.18 23.95 6.49
N GLU A 71 -17.35 22.87 5.73
CA GLU A 71 -17.00 21.53 6.15
C GLU A 71 -15.49 21.52 6.24
N VAL A 72 -15.01 21.66 7.47
CA VAL A 72 -13.61 21.41 7.82
C VAL A 72 -13.38 19.93 7.58
N HIS A 73 -12.48 19.61 6.66
CA HIS A 73 -12.11 18.23 6.37
C HIS A 73 -10.71 18.00 6.90
N THR A 74 -10.62 17.33 8.03
CA THR A 74 -9.33 17.12 8.69
C THR A 74 -8.52 16.01 8.01
N LEU A 75 -7.20 16.02 8.21
CA LEU A 75 -6.34 14.91 7.77
C LEU A 75 -6.81 13.57 8.35
N GLY A 76 -7.22 13.57 9.62
CA GLY A 76 -7.70 12.42 10.35
C GLY A 76 -8.97 11.85 9.73
N GLU A 77 -9.93 12.69 9.40
CA GLU A 77 -11.15 12.29 8.69
C GLU A 77 -10.82 11.66 7.34
N CYS A 78 -9.94 12.28 6.55
CA CYS A 78 -9.50 11.73 5.27
C CYS A 78 -8.88 10.33 5.45
N ILE A 79 -8.04 10.13 6.47
CA ILE A 79 -7.46 8.82 6.79
C ILE A 79 -8.56 7.82 7.17
N ASN A 80 -9.50 8.20 8.03
CA ASN A 80 -10.57 7.33 8.52
C ASN A 80 -11.54 6.94 7.40
N CYS A 81 -11.91 7.86 6.49
CA CYS A 81 -12.72 7.55 5.33
C CYS A 81 -12.07 6.48 4.43
N ILE A 82 -10.76 6.56 4.23
CA ILE A 82 -10.01 5.56 3.45
C ILE A 82 -9.98 4.21 4.17
N ILE A 83 -9.76 4.22 5.48
CA ILE A 83 -9.80 3.03 6.32
C ILE A 83 -11.16 2.35 6.16
N GLU A 84 -12.26 3.09 6.33
CA GLU A 84 -13.63 2.57 6.23
C GLU A 84 -13.97 2.06 4.83
N ARG A 85 -13.57 2.77 3.78
CA ARG A 85 -13.77 2.36 2.40
C ARG A 85 -13.06 1.05 2.07
N ASP A 86 -11.82 0.90 2.52
CA ASP A 86 -10.94 -0.19 2.10
C ASP A 86 -10.84 -1.32 3.14
N LYS A 87 -11.49 -1.22 4.31
CA LYS A 87 -11.43 -2.22 5.40
C LYS A 87 -11.78 -3.64 4.95
N ASN A 88 -12.74 -3.78 4.04
CA ASN A 88 -13.19 -5.07 3.50
C ASN A 88 -12.30 -5.59 2.35
N ARG A 89 -11.50 -4.71 1.74
CA ARG A 89 -10.64 -5.04 0.59
C ARG A 89 -9.19 -5.30 0.99
N LYS A 90 -8.81 -4.90 2.21
CA LYS A 90 -7.44 -4.93 2.71
C LYS A 90 -7.30 -5.85 3.91
N SER A 91 -6.07 -6.30 4.17
CA SER A 91 -5.78 -7.17 5.29
C SER A 91 -5.86 -6.43 6.63
N LYS A 92 -6.15 -7.15 7.72
CA LYS A 92 -6.09 -6.60 9.10
C LYS A 92 -4.78 -5.86 9.40
N SER A 93 -3.64 -6.40 8.95
CA SER A 93 -2.33 -5.76 9.13
C SER A 93 -2.22 -4.39 8.43
N TRP A 94 -2.94 -4.17 7.32
CA TRP A 94 -2.99 -2.86 6.66
C TRP A 94 -3.82 -1.87 7.48
N TYR A 95 -4.95 -2.32 8.02
CA TYR A 95 -5.80 -1.53 8.92
C TYR A 95 -5.03 -1.10 10.18
N ASP A 96 -4.40 -2.06 10.87
CA ASP A 96 -3.64 -1.81 12.10
C ASP A 96 -2.49 -0.81 11.85
N ALA A 97 -1.81 -0.92 10.70
CA ALA A 97 -0.76 0.01 10.30
C ALA A 97 -1.28 1.43 10.08
N LYS A 98 -2.45 1.59 9.44
CA LYS A 98 -3.06 2.92 9.22
C LYS A 98 -3.52 3.55 10.53
N LYS A 99 -4.16 2.79 11.41
CA LYS A 99 -4.57 3.25 12.75
C LYS A 99 -3.36 3.66 13.60
N TRP A 100 -2.26 2.91 13.51
CA TRP A 100 -1.02 3.28 14.17
C TRP A 100 -0.42 4.57 13.60
N CYS A 101 -0.37 4.72 12.27
CA CYS A 101 0.06 5.97 11.65
C CYS A 101 -0.82 7.16 12.05
N TYR A 102 -2.13 6.97 12.16
CA TYR A 102 -3.05 7.99 12.69
C TYR A 102 -2.60 8.45 14.07
N SER A 103 -2.33 7.51 15.00
CA SER A 103 -1.90 7.86 16.36
C SER A 103 -0.54 8.58 16.39
N LEU A 104 0.37 8.28 15.46
CA LEU A 104 1.66 8.97 15.35
C LEU A 104 1.53 10.37 14.76
N LEU A 105 0.53 10.61 13.92
CA LEU A 105 0.29 11.90 13.29
C LEU A 105 -0.62 12.81 14.13
N SER A 106 -0.78 12.53 15.43
CA SER A 106 -1.70 13.23 16.33
C SER A 106 -1.55 14.76 16.32
N GLU A 107 -0.34 15.28 16.07
CA GLU A 107 -0.08 16.73 15.95
C GLU A 107 -0.78 17.39 14.75
N ILE A 108 -1.15 16.61 13.73
CA ILE A 108 -1.69 17.11 12.45
C ILE A 108 -3.00 16.45 12.01
N VAL A 109 -3.50 15.42 12.72
CA VAL A 109 -4.74 14.72 12.33
C VAL A 109 -5.98 15.61 12.43
N ASP A 110 -6.05 16.52 13.40
CA ASP A 110 -7.23 17.39 13.59
C ASP A 110 -7.14 18.71 12.80
N VAL A 111 -6.15 18.83 11.92
CA VAL A 111 -5.91 20.01 11.10
C VAL A 111 -6.67 19.89 9.78
N ASP A 112 -7.34 20.98 9.37
CA ASP A 112 -7.96 21.08 8.05
C ASP A 112 -6.91 20.77 6.97
N ILE A 113 -7.25 19.87 6.05
CA ILE A 113 -6.36 19.47 4.97
C ILE A 113 -5.95 20.65 4.08
N LYS A 114 -6.77 21.69 3.97
CA LYS A 114 -6.45 22.94 3.25
C LYS A 114 -5.34 23.75 3.90
N GLU A 115 -5.13 23.59 5.21
CA GLU A 115 -4.10 24.30 5.98
C GLU A 115 -2.77 23.54 6.07
N LEU A 116 -2.71 22.31 5.55
CA LEU A 116 -1.52 21.47 5.61
C LEU A 116 -0.54 21.80 4.50
N ASN A 117 0.36 22.75 4.76
CA ASN A 117 1.51 23.03 3.92
C ASN A 117 2.74 22.16 4.26
N LEU A 118 3.75 22.19 3.39
CA LEU A 118 4.99 21.44 3.56
C LEU A 118 5.69 21.74 4.90
N THR A 119 5.72 23.00 5.34
CA THR A 119 6.36 23.39 6.61
C THR A 119 5.72 22.71 7.81
N ARG A 120 4.39 22.69 7.88
CA ARG A 120 3.64 22.05 8.98
C ARG A 120 3.78 20.53 8.95
N LEU A 121 3.71 19.94 7.76
CA LEU A 121 3.97 18.51 7.56
C LEU A 121 5.38 18.13 7.99
N GLN A 122 6.39 18.87 7.53
CA GLN A 122 7.79 18.59 7.86
C GLN A 122 8.05 18.70 9.36
N LYS A 123 7.48 19.71 10.04
CA LYS A 123 7.59 19.86 11.49
C LYS A 123 7.07 18.63 12.25
N ALA A 124 5.92 18.08 11.84
CA ALA A 124 5.37 16.86 12.46
C ALA A 124 6.30 15.65 12.24
N PHE A 125 6.88 15.51 11.05
CA PHE A 125 7.81 14.42 10.76
C PHE A 125 9.15 14.59 11.48
N ASP A 126 9.66 15.80 11.61
CA ASP A 126 10.88 16.08 12.37
C ASP A 126 10.69 15.82 13.86
N ASN A 127 9.50 16.07 14.41
CA ASN A 127 9.16 15.67 15.77
C ASN A 127 9.17 14.14 15.92
N LEU A 128 8.63 13.39 14.95
CA LEU A 128 8.74 11.93 14.94
C LEU A 128 10.21 11.45 14.81
N LYS A 129 11.05 12.14 14.02
CA LYS A 129 12.50 11.86 13.97
C LYS A 129 13.15 12.04 15.34
N LYS A 130 12.85 13.14 16.04
CA LYS A 130 13.34 13.42 17.41
C LYS A 130 12.87 12.37 18.42
N GLN A 131 11.69 11.80 18.23
CA GLN A 131 11.18 10.66 19.02
C GLN A 131 11.83 9.31 18.66
N GLY A 132 12.85 9.30 17.79
CA GLY A 132 13.58 8.09 17.39
C GLY A 132 12.82 7.18 16.42
N LYS A 133 11.81 7.68 15.70
CA LYS A 133 11.11 6.87 14.68
C LYS A 133 12.05 6.60 13.50
N THR A 134 12.02 5.36 13.00
CA THR A 134 12.85 4.91 11.87
C THR A 134 12.37 5.48 10.54
N GLN A 135 13.24 5.54 9.54
CA GLN A 135 12.87 5.95 8.18
C GLN A 135 11.77 5.04 7.60
N VAL A 136 11.77 3.73 7.87
CA VAL A 136 10.66 2.82 7.52
C VAL A 136 9.34 3.26 8.15
N THR A 137 9.34 3.65 9.42
CA THR A 137 8.14 4.14 10.12
C THR A 137 7.63 5.43 9.52
N LEU A 138 8.52 6.40 9.31
CA LEU A 138 8.22 7.68 8.69
C LEU A 138 7.66 7.47 7.27
N GLY A 139 8.23 6.54 6.50
CA GLY A 139 7.72 6.16 5.18
C GLY A 139 6.26 5.68 5.22
N LYS A 140 5.86 4.90 6.23
CA LYS A 140 4.46 4.48 6.40
C LYS A 140 3.54 5.67 6.70
N CYS A 141 3.97 6.60 7.55
CA CYS A 141 3.24 7.83 7.84
C CYS A 141 3.13 8.72 6.60
N LYS A 142 4.22 8.88 5.82
CA LYS A 142 4.23 9.63 4.55
C LYS A 142 3.23 9.06 3.55
N ILE A 143 3.14 7.73 3.46
CA ILE A 143 2.10 7.04 2.65
C ILE A 143 0.69 7.32 3.20
N ALA A 144 0.50 7.38 4.52
CA ALA A 144 -0.78 7.74 5.12
C ALA A 144 -1.22 9.15 4.75
N VAL A 145 -0.33 10.13 4.88
CA VAL A 145 -0.55 11.51 4.44
C VAL A 145 -0.87 11.56 2.95
N GLY A 146 -0.06 10.96 2.09
CA GLY A 146 -0.31 10.98 0.64
C GLY A 146 -1.64 10.32 0.25
N THR A 147 -2.07 9.27 0.95
CA THR A 147 -3.40 8.69 0.72
C THR A 147 -4.53 9.64 1.13
N ALA A 148 -4.35 10.42 2.20
CA ALA A 148 -5.33 11.40 2.66
C ALA A 148 -5.42 12.60 1.69
N PHE A 149 -4.29 13.15 1.25
CA PHE A 149 -4.25 14.20 0.22
C PHE A 149 -4.91 13.73 -1.07
N LYS A 150 -4.60 12.52 -1.54
CA LYS A 150 -5.27 11.94 -2.72
C LYS A 150 -6.79 11.83 -2.54
N TYR A 151 -7.26 11.50 -1.34
CA TYR A 151 -8.69 11.45 -1.04
C TYR A 151 -9.30 12.85 -1.16
N ALA A 152 -8.71 13.86 -0.51
CA ALA A 152 -9.19 15.24 -0.60
C ALA A 152 -9.18 15.80 -2.03
N ILE A 153 -8.20 15.45 -2.86
CA ILE A 153 -8.15 15.83 -4.28
C ILE A 153 -9.30 15.20 -5.06
N ILE A 154 -9.58 13.91 -4.86
CA ILE A 154 -10.69 13.21 -5.54
C ILE A 154 -12.04 13.84 -5.18
N HIS A 155 -12.19 14.28 -3.94
CA HIS A 155 -13.37 14.97 -3.44
C HIS A 155 -13.37 16.49 -3.74
N GLN A 156 -12.36 17.00 -4.46
CA GLN A 156 -12.22 18.40 -4.86
C GLN A 156 -12.13 19.39 -3.68
N TRP A 157 -11.66 18.92 -2.52
CA TRP A 157 -11.45 19.77 -1.34
C TRP A 157 -10.16 20.59 -1.42
N ILE A 158 -9.16 20.05 -2.11
CA ILE A 158 -7.89 20.72 -2.43
C ILE A 158 -7.55 20.48 -3.91
N PRO A 159 -6.85 21.41 -4.57
CA PRO A 159 -6.29 21.17 -5.90
C PRO A 159 -5.13 20.16 -5.83
N LYS A 160 -4.81 19.56 -6.97
CA LYS A 160 -3.71 18.58 -7.07
C LYS A 160 -2.34 19.18 -6.72
N ASP A 161 -2.14 20.46 -7.03
CA ASP A 161 -0.86 21.14 -6.82
C ASP A 161 -0.58 21.41 -5.33
N ASP A 162 -1.58 21.25 -4.46
CA ASP A 162 -1.45 21.35 -3.00
C ASP A 162 -1.07 19.99 -2.36
N ASP A 163 -0.78 18.95 -3.15
CA ASP A 163 -0.23 17.68 -2.63
C ASP A 163 1.26 17.81 -2.28
N PHE A 164 1.51 18.24 -1.05
CA PHE A 164 2.88 18.34 -0.53
C PHE A 164 3.46 17.01 -0.02
N SER A 165 2.68 15.92 -0.03
CA SER A 165 3.05 14.67 0.64
C SER A 165 4.32 14.05 0.08
N MET A 166 4.62 14.26 -1.20
CA MET A 166 5.83 13.72 -1.85
C MET A 166 7.12 14.41 -1.40
N TYR A 167 7.04 15.66 -0.96
CA TYR A 167 8.18 16.50 -0.59
C TYR A 167 8.61 16.36 0.87
N ILE A 168 7.86 15.61 1.68
CA ILE A 168 8.21 15.35 3.09
C ILE A 168 9.54 14.58 3.15
N ASP A 169 10.55 15.15 3.79
CA ASP A 169 11.82 14.49 4.04
C ASP A 169 11.71 13.55 5.24
N ILE A 170 12.01 12.29 4.99
CA ILE A 170 11.97 11.19 5.96
C ILE A 170 13.35 10.60 6.25
N THR A 171 14.42 11.22 5.73
CA THR A 171 15.78 10.77 5.99
C THR A 171 16.09 10.88 7.48
N THR A 172 16.82 9.89 8.00
CA THR A 172 17.24 9.83 9.39
C THR A 172 18.71 9.44 9.46
N ASP A 173 19.50 10.14 10.27
CA ASP A 173 20.92 9.81 10.52
C ASP A 173 21.12 8.53 11.33
N ASN A 174 20.02 7.99 11.86
CA ASN A 174 19.98 6.62 12.32
C ASN A 174 20.24 5.73 11.11
N ASN A 175 21.51 5.37 10.90
CA ASN A 175 21.91 4.20 10.14
C ASN A 175 21.05 3.05 10.67
N GLU A 176 19.93 2.77 9.99
CA GLU A 176 19.13 1.61 10.27
C GLU A 176 20.14 0.47 10.30
N ARG A 177 20.23 -0.24 11.43
CA ARG A 177 20.84 -1.55 11.43
C ARG A 177 20.00 -2.33 10.43
N LYS A 178 20.34 -2.25 9.14
CA LYS A 178 19.79 -3.14 8.13
C LYS A 178 20.03 -4.50 8.75
N THR A 179 18.97 -5.19 9.12
CA THR A 179 19.11 -6.57 9.54
C THR A 179 19.62 -7.27 8.30
N ILE A 180 20.94 -7.41 8.20
CA ILE A 180 21.54 -8.06 7.06
C ILE A 180 21.18 -9.52 7.26
N HIS A 181 20.30 -9.99 6.38
CA HIS A 181 19.83 -11.35 6.39
C HIS A 181 20.91 -12.23 5.76
N TYR A 182 21.54 -13.08 6.56
CA TYR A 182 22.53 -14.06 6.08
C TYR A 182 21.91 -15.45 6.08
N PRO A 183 22.08 -16.24 5.00
CA PRO A 183 21.73 -17.65 5.05
C PRO A 183 22.57 -18.35 6.13
N PHE A 184 22.01 -19.40 6.72
CA PHE A 184 22.74 -20.31 7.60
C PHE A 184 23.91 -20.93 6.82
N SER A 185 25.09 -20.98 7.44
CA SER A 185 26.26 -21.63 6.88
C SER A 185 26.09 -23.15 6.85
N ARG A 186 26.92 -23.83 6.06
CA ARG A 186 26.96 -25.30 6.02
C ARG A 186 27.30 -25.90 7.39
N GLU A 187 28.16 -25.23 8.15
CA GLU A 187 28.54 -25.65 9.51
C GLU A 187 27.37 -25.50 10.48
N GLU A 188 26.62 -24.40 10.40
CA GLU A 188 25.44 -24.17 11.24
C GLU A 188 24.33 -25.19 10.93
N ILE A 189 24.14 -25.53 9.65
CA ILE A 189 23.19 -26.58 9.24
C ILE A 189 23.61 -27.95 9.79
N ARG A 190 24.90 -28.32 9.67
CA ARG A 190 25.42 -29.56 10.25
C ARG A 190 25.25 -29.58 11.77
N TYR A 191 25.51 -28.46 12.45
CA TYR A 191 25.32 -28.34 13.88
C TYR A 191 23.84 -28.52 14.28
N LEU A 192 22.90 -27.95 13.52
CA LEU A 192 21.45 -28.17 13.71
C LEU A 192 21.07 -29.64 13.52
N ILE A 193 21.64 -30.32 12.53
CA ILE A 193 21.44 -31.75 12.29
C ILE A 193 21.90 -32.58 13.50
N ASP A 194 23.03 -32.22 14.10
CA ASP A 194 23.63 -32.93 15.23
C ASP A 194 22.86 -32.76 16.54
N GLN A 195 22.15 -31.64 16.73
CA GLN A 195 21.36 -31.40 17.95
C GLN A 195 20.28 -32.46 18.16
N LYS A 196 19.64 -32.94 17.08
CA LYS A 196 18.58 -33.98 17.08
C LYS A 196 17.35 -33.68 17.95
N ASP A 197 17.30 -32.55 18.63
CA ASP A 197 16.18 -32.12 19.46
C ASP A 197 14.99 -31.71 18.60
N PHE A 198 13.80 -31.61 19.21
CA PHE A 198 12.58 -31.30 18.48
C PHE A 198 12.62 -29.93 17.78
N PHE A 199 13.21 -28.91 18.40
CA PHE A 199 13.23 -27.58 17.82
C PHE A 199 14.25 -27.46 16.68
N SER A 200 15.36 -28.21 16.71
CA SER A 200 16.26 -28.36 15.55
C SER A 200 15.50 -28.82 14.30
N LYS A 201 14.60 -29.81 14.46
CA LYS A 201 13.73 -30.34 13.40
C LYS A 201 12.76 -29.28 12.88
N VAL A 202 12.22 -28.44 13.76
CA VAL A 202 11.38 -27.30 13.36
C VAL A 202 12.17 -26.33 12.48
N VAL A 203 13.40 -25.95 12.89
CA VAL A 203 14.27 -25.06 12.11
C VAL A 203 14.62 -25.67 10.75
N LEU A 204 15.03 -26.94 10.71
CA LEU A 204 15.36 -27.66 9.48
C LEU A 204 14.15 -27.81 8.55
N ALA A 205 12.94 -27.97 9.09
CA ALA A 205 11.72 -27.95 8.30
C ALA A 205 11.46 -26.58 7.64
N TYR A 206 11.69 -25.46 8.35
CA TYR A 206 11.61 -24.13 7.73
C TYR A 206 12.69 -23.93 6.65
N ILE A 207 13.93 -24.36 6.91
CA ILE A 207 15.03 -24.28 5.94
C ILE A 207 14.71 -25.08 4.68
N LEU A 208 14.25 -26.33 4.79
CA LEU A 208 14.12 -27.23 3.64
C LEU A 208 12.77 -27.13 2.92
N THR A 209 11.79 -26.41 3.48
CA THR A 209 10.55 -26.06 2.77
C THR A 209 10.60 -24.66 2.15
N GLY A 210 11.47 -23.77 2.64
CA GLY A 210 11.53 -22.38 2.22
C GLY A 210 10.26 -21.57 2.54
N CYS A 211 9.37 -22.10 3.39
CA CYS A 211 8.14 -21.45 3.79
C CYS A 211 8.40 -20.19 4.62
N ARG A 212 7.54 -19.18 4.49
CA ARG A 212 7.49 -18.08 5.45
C ARG A 212 7.03 -18.63 6.81
N ALA A 213 7.44 -17.99 7.89
CA ALA A 213 7.04 -18.34 9.27
C ALA A 213 5.54 -18.58 9.42
N SER A 214 4.70 -17.73 8.82
CA SER A 214 3.24 -17.85 8.90
C SER A 214 2.67 -19.01 8.09
N GLU A 215 3.38 -19.50 7.07
CA GLU A 215 2.85 -20.48 6.12
C GLU A 215 2.89 -21.92 6.65
N LEU A 216 3.91 -22.32 7.41
CA LEU A 216 3.91 -23.65 8.05
C LEU A 216 2.98 -23.73 9.27
N LEU A 217 2.60 -22.61 9.86
CA LEU A 217 1.59 -22.57 10.94
C LEU A 217 0.17 -22.83 10.43
N LYS A 218 -0.05 -22.70 9.11
CA LYS A 218 -1.37 -22.92 8.51
C LYS A 218 -1.20 -23.52 7.12
N ILE A 219 -1.17 -24.85 7.10
CA ILE A 219 -1.15 -25.63 5.87
C ILE A 219 -2.56 -26.03 5.46
N ASP A 220 -2.81 -26.13 4.15
CA ASP A 220 -4.11 -26.54 3.62
C ASP A 220 -4.16 -28.06 3.41
N LYS A 221 -3.04 -28.66 3.02
CA LYS A 221 -2.91 -30.10 2.79
C LYS A 221 -1.49 -30.57 3.08
N LEU A 222 -1.37 -31.76 3.67
CA LEU A 222 -0.11 -32.48 3.83
C LEU A 222 -0.22 -33.86 3.16
N THR A 223 0.81 -34.22 2.41
CA THR A 223 1.01 -35.58 1.87
C THR A 223 2.38 -36.10 2.30
N ASP A 224 2.75 -37.30 1.85
CA ASP A 224 4.08 -37.85 2.15
C ASP A 224 5.21 -37.16 1.37
N ASP A 225 4.93 -36.52 0.23
CA ASP A 225 5.95 -35.96 -0.67
C ASP A 225 5.85 -34.45 -0.87
N TYR A 226 4.72 -33.83 -0.54
CA TYR A 226 4.53 -32.38 -0.64
C TYR A 226 3.51 -31.85 0.37
N LEU A 227 3.60 -30.54 0.63
CA LEU A 227 2.58 -29.78 1.35
C LEU A 227 1.99 -28.68 0.46
N VAL A 228 0.77 -28.27 0.78
CA VAL A 228 0.10 -27.13 0.14
C VAL A 228 -0.10 -26.05 1.17
N CYS A 229 0.41 -24.85 0.88
CA CYS A 229 0.20 -23.69 1.73
C CYS A 229 0.11 -22.40 0.89
N GLY A 230 -0.32 -21.31 1.51
CA GLY A 230 -0.38 -20.01 0.84
C GLY A 230 -1.44 -19.06 1.34
N LEU A 231 -1.04 -18.00 2.03
CA LEU A 231 -1.99 -17.16 2.77
C LEU A 231 -2.49 -15.92 2.00
N LYS A 232 -1.63 -15.20 1.26
CA LYS A 232 -1.87 -13.78 0.95
C LYS A 232 -1.97 -13.40 -0.54
N THR A 233 -1.18 -13.97 -1.44
CA THR A 233 -1.06 -13.49 -2.84
C THR A 233 -1.60 -14.50 -3.86
N LYS A 234 -2.04 -14.05 -5.05
CA LYS A 234 -2.48 -14.93 -6.14
C LYS A 234 -1.42 -16.00 -6.47
N SER A 235 -0.15 -15.61 -6.53
CA SER A 235 1.00 -16.51 -6.78
C SER A 235 1.44 -17.32 -5.55
N GLY A 236 0.97 -16.97 -4.36
CA GLY A 236 1.36 -17.63 -3.11
C GLY A 236 0.34 -18.63 -2.59
N LYS A 237 -0.94 -18.50 -3.00
CA LYS A 237 -2.07 -19.36 -2.58
C LYS A 237 -2.00 -20.74 -3.22
N ASN A 238 -2.35 -21.78 -2.45
CA ASN A 238 -2.43 -23.17 -2.90
C ASN A 238 -1.18 -23.66 -3.65
N ARG A 239 0.02 -23.20 -3.25
CA ARG A 239 1.25 -23.62 -3.92
C ARG A 239 1.72 -24.96 -3.35
N ILE A 240 2.23 -25.80 -4.23
CA ILE A 240 2.83 -27.08 -3.90
C ILE A 240 4.27 -26.84 -3.47
N ILE A 241 4.63 -27.33 -2.29
CA ILE A 241 5.98 -27.28 -1.73
C ILE A 241 6.45 -28.72 -1.52
N PRO A 242 7.42 -29.19 -2.31
CA PRO A 242 7.93 -30.55 -2.18
C PRO A 242 8.66 -30.72 -0.84
N ILE A 243 8.52 -31.89 -0.23
CA ILE A 243 9.14 -32.24 1.06
C ILE A 243 10.50 -32.87 0.76
N HIS A 244 11.55 -32.25 1.29
CA HIS A 244 12.90 -32.80 1.18
C HIS A 244 13.00 -34.15 1.91
N PRO A 245 13.67 -35.19 1.34
CA PRO A 245 13.74 -36.53 1.95
C PRO A 245 14.20 -36.53 3.40
N TYR A 246 15.14 -35.65 3.75
CA TYR A 246 15.67 -35.53 5.10
C TYR A 246 14.62 -35.15 6.17
N ILE A 247 13.67 -34.26 5.86
CA ILE A 247 12.63 -33.84 6.82
C ILE A 247 11.42 -34.76 6.82
N LYS A 248 11.27 -35.63 5.81
CA LYS A 248 10.13 -36.55 5.66
C LYS A 248 9.82 -37.37 6.92
N PRO A 249 10.81 -37.90 7.68
CA PRO A 249 10.54 -38.69 8.89
C PRO A 249 9.86 -37.91 10.03
N PHE A 250 10.03 -36.59 10.10
CA PHE A 250 9.55 -35.78 11.23
C PHE A 250 8.64 -34.61 10.85
N ILE A 251 8.41 -34.36 9.56
CA ILE A 251 7.61 -33.22 9.10
C ILE A 251 6.18 -33.25 9.64
N LYS A 252 5.55 -34.44 9.74
CA LYS A 252 4.19 -34.59 10.29
C LYS A 252 4.12 -34.14 11.76
N GLU A 253 5.13 -34.46 12.55
CA GLU A 253 5.25 -34.07 13.95
C GLU A 253 5.42 -32.54 14.08
N VAL A 254 6.33 -31.97 13.27
CA VAL A 254 6.57 -30.52 13.22
C VAL A 254 5.29 -29.76 12.84
N ILE A 255 4.58 -30.20 11.82
CA ILE A 255 3.33 -29.56 11.39
C ILE A 255 2.27 -29.61 12.50
N LYS A 256 2.10 -30.75 13.18
CA LYS A 256 1.15 -30.87 14.30
C LYS A 256 1.46 -29.89 15.44
N TYR A 257 2.75 -29.71 15.75
CA TYR A 257 3.19 -28.70 16.72
C TYR A 257 2.89 -27.27 16.25
N LEU A 258 3.16 -26.97 14.98
CA LEU A 258 2.98 -25.64 14.41
C LEU A 258 1.49 -25.26 14.28
N ASP A 259 0.61 -26.20 13.97
CA ASP A 259 -0.84 -25.98 13.85
C ASP A 259 -1.47 -25.52 15.18
N SER A 260 -0.97 -26.05 16.30
CA SER A 260 -1.37 -25.62 17.65
C SER A 260 -0.64 -24.35 18.15
N THR A 261 0.28 -23.80 17.37
CA THR A 261 1.15 -22.68 17.76
C THR A 261 0.66 -21.36 17.15
N LYS A 262 0.56 -20.31 17.98
CA LYS A 262 0.25 -18.94 17.51
C LYS A 262 1.47 -18.31 16.81
N TYR A 263 1.24 -17.51 15.76
CA TYR A 263 2.33 -16.79 15.08
C TYR A 263 3.19 -15.93 16.02
N ASN A 264 2.56 -15.24 16.98
CA ASN A 264 3.29 -14.39 17.93
C ASN A 264 4.17 -15.18 18.92
N SER A 265 4.05 -16.52 18.99
CA SER A 265 4.87 -17.34 19.88
C SER A 265 6.00 -18.10 19.16
N ILE A 266 5.94 -18.31 17.83
CA ILE A 266 7.01 -19.01 17.12
C ILE A 266 8.29 -18.17 17.04
N GLN A 267 8.17 -16.87 16.76
CA GLN A 267 9.33 -15.99 16.60
C GLN A 267 10.16 -15.85 17.90
N PRO A 268 9.56 -15.63 19.10
CA PRO A 268 10.31 -15.63 20.34
C PRO A 268 10.97 -16.98 20.66
N LYS A 269 10.30 -18.10 20.38
CA LYS A 269 10.87 -19.44 20.57
C LYS A 269 12.08 -19.66 19.65
N PHE A 270 11.96 -19.25 18.39
CA PHE A 270 13.07 -19.31 17.43
C PHE A 270 14.27 -18.50 17.90
N GLN A 271 14.06 -17.24 18.30
CA GLN A 271 15.15 -16.40 18.80
C GLN A 271 15.80 -16.99 20.05
N LYS A 272 15.01 -17.52 20.99
CA LYS A 272 15.54 -18.18 22.19
C LYS A 272 16.42 -19.37 21.82
N TYR A 273 16.01 -20.17 20.84
CA TYR A 273 16.76 -21.33 20.38
C TYR A 273 18.04 -20.93 19.64
N MET A 274 17.97 -19.95 18.71
CA MET A 274 19.17 -19.40 18.05
C MET A 274 20.19 -18.90 19.07
N ASN A 275 19.74 -18.15 20.09
CA ASN A 275 20.61 -17.68 21.17
C ASN A 275 21.26 -18.83 21.96
N SER A 276 20.54 -19.93 22.21
CA SER A 276 21.11 -21.09 22.90
C SER A 276 22.18 -21.82 22.10
N LEU A 277 22.16 -21.69 20.77
CA LEU A 277 23.18 -22.23 19.87
C LEU A 277 24.25 -21.19 19.49
N ASN A 278 24.20 -19.99 20.09
CA ASN A 278 25.06 -18.86 19.75
C ASN A 278 25.00 -18.45 18.26
N MET A 279 23.83 -18.60 17.64
CA MET A 279 23.56 -18.23 16.24
C MET A 279 22.75 -16.93 16.19
N ASN A 280 23.01 -16.09 15.18
CA ASN A 280 22.30 -14.82 14.99
C ASN A 280 21.45 -14.83 13.71
N HIS A 281 20.36 -15.59 13.74
CA HIS A 281 19.42 -15.68 12.63
C HIS A 281 18.00 -15.28 13.04
N THR A 282 17.24 -14.87 12.03
CA THR A 282 15.81 -14.63 12.05
C THR A 282 15.08 -15.74 11.28
N MET A 283 13.77 -15.87 11.50
CA MET A 283 12.94 -16.81 10.74
C MET A 283 13.04 -16.58 9.21
N HIS A 284 13.27 -15.34 8.76
CA HIS A 284 13.40 -15.05 7.32
C HIS A 284 14.70 -15.64 6.75
N ASP A 285 15.73 -15.82 7.57
CA ASP A 285 17.00 -16.37 7.12
C ASP A 285 16.86 -17.83 6.71
N THR A 286 15.98 -18.61 7.34
CA THR A 286 15.69 -20.00 6.92
C THR A 286 15.24 -20.08 5.45
N ARG A 287 14.43 -19.11 5.00
CA ARG A 287 13.96 -19.02 3.62
C ARG A 287 15.04 -18.55 2.67
N ASN A 288 15.96 -17.70 3.13
CA ASN A 288 17.12 -17.28 2.34
C ASN A 288 18.12 -18.44 2.21
N THR A 289 18.30 -19.24 3.27
CA THR A 289 19.06 -20.49 3.24
C THR A 289 18.47 -21.43 2.20
N PHE A 290 17.15 -21.67 2.19
CA PHE A 290 16.51 -22.48 1.15
C PHE A 290 16.89 -22.02 -0.26
N ALA A 291 16.73 -20.72 -0.54
CA ALA A 291 17.01 -20.16 -1.85
C ALA A 291 18.48 -20.34 -2.26
N THR A 292 19.39 -20.18 -1.30
CA THR A 292 20.83 -20.35 -1.48
C THR A 292 21.16 -21.81 -1.77
N LEU A 293 20.71 -22.74 -0.93
CA LEU A 293 20.92 -24.19 -1.11
C LEU A 293 20.35 -24.69 -2.43
N ALA A 294 19.14 -24.25 -2.79
CA ALA A 294 18.49 -24.62 -4.04
C ALA A 294 19.28 -24.15 -5.26
N LYS A 295 19.76 -22.90 -5.24
CA LYS A 295 20.56 -22.32 -6.33
C LYS A 295 21.90 -23.03 -6.46
N GLU A 296 22.60 -23.29 -5.37
CA GLU A 296 23.86 -24.04 -5.34
C GLU A 296 23.70 -25.47 -5.86
N SER A 297 22.51 -26.05 -5.66
CA SER A 297 22.17 -27.40 -6.14
C SER A 297 21.71 -27.44 -7.60
N GLY A 298 21.84 -26.32 -8.33
CA GLY A 298 21.49 -26.23 -9.75
C GLY A 298 19.99 -26.26 -10.05
N ILE A 299 19.15 -25.92 -9.07
CA ILE A 299 17.72 -25.70 -9.31
C ILE A 299 17.58 -24.34 -10.01
N ASP A 300 16.82 -24.31 -11.11
CA ASP A 300 16.65 -23.08 -11.88
C ASP A 300 15.86 -22.02 -11.08
N HIS A 301 16.13 -20.75 -11.39
CA HIS A 301 15.59 -19.62 -10.65
C HIS A 301 14.06 -19.56 -10.66
N ARG A 302 13.43 -20.06 -11.72
CA ARG A 302 11.97 -20.10 -11.87
C ARG A 302 11.36 -21.12 -10.91
N THR A 303 11.89 -22.35 -10.88
CA THR A 303 11.48 -23.37 -9.91
C THR A 303 11.64 -22.86 -8.48
N ILE A 304 12.76 -22.21 -8.16
CA ILE A 304 12.98 -21.62 -6.81
C ILE A 304 11.90 -20.59 -6.48
N LYS A 305 11.64 -19.63 -7.39
CA LYS A 305 10.59 -18.62 -7.20
C LYS A 305 9.21 -19.25 -7.01
N LYS A 306 8.89 -20.32 -7.73
CA LYS A 306 7.62 -21.03 -7.62
C LYS A 306 7.46 -21.73 -6.28
N ILE A 307 8.47 -22.48 -5.82
CA ILE A 307 8.45 -23.13 -4.49
C ILE A 307 8.32 -22.07 -3.39
N LEU A 308 9.05 -20.96 -3.53
CA LEU A 308 9.00 -19.84 -2.59
C LEU A 308 7.67 -19.06 -2.70
N GLY A 309 6.96 -19.08 -3.82
CA GLY A 309 5.76 -18.26 -4.05
C GLY A 309 6.09 -16.77 -4.20
N HIS A 310 7.12 -16.45 -4.98
CA HIS A 310 7.41 -15.08 -5.43
C HIS A 310 6.62 -14.78 -6.71
N SER A 311 6.06 -13.57 -6.82
CA SER A 311 5.43 -13.13 -8.07
C SER A 311 6.49 -12.99 -9.16
N THR A 312 6.23 -13.58 -10.31
CA THR A 312 6.94 -13.36 -11.57
C THR A 312 6.27 -12.19 -12.29
N ASN A 313 7.07 -11.34 -12.94
CA ASN A 313 6.53 -10.23 -13.73
C ASN A 313 6.14 -10.67 -15.16
N ASP A 314 6.48 -11.90 -15.55
CA ASP A 314 6.14 -12.49 -16.85
C ASP A 314 4.81 -13.24 -16.79
N ILE A 315 3.74 -12.54 -17.19
CA ILE A 315 2.37 -13.07 -17.28
C ILE A 315 2.30 -14.27 -18.25
N THR A 316 3.15 -14.28 -19.28
CA THR A 316 3.24 -15.34 -20.29
C THR A 316 3.78 -16.65 -19.72
N GLU A 317 4.73 -16.61 -18.79
CA GLU A 317 5.32 -17.83 -18.26
C GLU A 317 4.44 -18.55 -17.22
N ASP A 318 3.70 -17.78 -16.42
CA ASP A 318 2.80 -18.30 -15.38
C ASP A 318 1.55 -18.99 -15.96
N LEU A 319 1.11 -18.61 -17.17
CA LEU A 319 -0.08 -19.16 -17.82
C LEU A 319 0.19 -20.46 -18.58
N TYR A 320 1.36 -20.60 -19.21
CA TYR A 320 1.61 -21.66 -20.20
C TYR A 320 2.50 -22.81 -19.73
N ILE A 321 3.38 -22.62 -18.74
CA ILE A 321 4.30 -23.67 -18.27
C ILE A 321 4.00 -24.04 -16.81
N LYS A 322 3.24 -25.13 -16.64
CA LYS A 322 2.94 -25.74 -15.34
C LYS A 322 3.89 -26.91 -15.11
N GLU A 323 4.99 -26.70 -14.41
CA GLU A 323 5.79 -27.86 -13.98
C GLU A 323 4.94 -28.74 -13.05
N SER A 324 5.03 -30.05 -13.27
CA SER A 324 4.30 -31.06 -12.50
C SER A 324 4.82 -31.14 -11.06
N THR A 325 3.98 -31.69 -10.17
CA THR A 325 4.36 -32.01 -8.80
C THR A 325 5.60 -32.91 -8.75
N ASP A 326 5.66 -33.90 -9.63
CA ASP A 326 6.79 -34.83 -9.72
C ASP A 326 8.09 -34.12 -10.07
N PHE A 327 8.04 -33.16 -10.99
CA PHE A 327 9.20 -32.33 -11.31
C PHE A 327 9.71 -31.60 -10.06
N LEU A 328 8.84 -30.95 -9.29
CA LEU A 328 9.22 -30.25 -8.05
C LEU A 328 9.83 -31.22 -7.02
N ILE A 329 9.27 -32.42 -6.90
CA ILE A 329 9.79 -33.49 -6.03
C ILE A 329 11.17 -33.97 -6.49
N GLN A 330 11.45 -34.02 -7.79
CA GLN A 330 12.81 -34.37 -8.25
C GLN A 330 13.79 -33.22 -8.03
N GLN A 331 13.37 -31.96 -8.18
CA GLN A 331 14.23 -30.82 -7.92
C GLN A 331 14.64 -30.72 -6.45
N ILE A 332 13.72 -30.95 -5.51
CA ILE A 332 14.04 -30.85 -4.08
C ILE A 332 15.11 -31.86 -3.65
N LYS A 333 15.16 -33.05 -4.26
CA LYS A 333 16.15 -34.10 -3.97
C LYS A 333 17.58 -33.72 -4.36
N LYS A 334 17.76 -32.70 -5.21
CA LYS A 334 19.09 -32.19 -5.56
C LYS A 334 19.75 -31.43 -4.42
N ILE A 335 18.95 -30.90 -3.49
CA ILE A 335 19.46 -30.14 -2.36
C ILE A 335 20.27 -31.07 -1.46
N LYS A 336 21.58 -30.81 -1.38
CA LYS A 336 22.45 -31.46 -0.40
C LYS A 336 22.47 -30.62 0.86
N ILE A 337 22.41 -31.29 2.02
CA ILE A 337 22.37 -30.66 3.35
C ILE A 337 23.68 -30.86 4.11
N ASP A 338 24.56 -31.70 3.57
CA ASP A 338 25.86 -32.11 4.07
C ASP A 338 27.01 -31.60 3.22
#